data_AF-M7X016-F1
#
_entry.id   AF-M7X016-F1
#
_cell.length_a   1.000
_cell.length_b   1.000
_cell.length_c   1.000
_cell.angle_alpha   90.00
_cell.angle_beta   90.00
_cell.angle_gamma   90.00
#
_symmetry.space_group_name_H-M   'P 1'
#
loop_
_entity.id
_entity.type
_entity.pdbx_description
1 polymer ?
#
loop_
_entity_poly.entity_id
_entity_poly.type
_entity_poly.pdbx_seq_one_letter_code
_entity_poly.pdbx_strand_id
1 'polypeptide(L)'
;MKEEERNIAVRSCQWVDEVVDGIPYWDTELFMMKDLHIDYVVHGDDISLNTKTGNNSYQAIIDAGMMKVVPRTDGVSTTDIIYRMMNPQSKEHWEGLKHANLSIDKIRLFSNNKKERTPQDKVIYIDGSFDLLHAGHYELFRKAHELGTYLIVGVYEDHTINEYKGMNYPILNIGERVMSLLACRYIDNVIIGAPRGVTSEMIEKMHIDVVVHGKCDNGVGKEYYNDAIEKKIYQEIDSGFTLTANEIIERVKEREKLFEIRNSKKQR
;
A
#
# COMPACT_ATOMS: atom_id res chain seq x y z
N MET A 1 -6.22 -11.04 5.15
CA MET A 1 -6.11 -11.07 3.68
C MET A 1 -6.05 -12.51 3.21
N LYS A 2 -6.60 -12.77 2.03
CA LYS A 2 -6.44 -14.01 1.26
C LYS A 2 -5.04 -14.04 0.64
N GLU A 3 -4.59 -15.20 0.18
CA GLU A 3 -3.27 -15.36 -0.44
C GLU A 3 -3.11 -14.51 -1.70
N GLU A 4 -4.09 -14.56 -2.60
CA GLU A 4 -4.16 -13.72 -3.81
C GLU A 4 -3.97 -12.22 -3.51
N GLU A 5 -4.68 -11.69 -2.50
CA GLU A 5 -4.58 -10.28 -2.09
C GLU A 5 -3.15 -9.93 -1.60
N ARG A 6 -2.48 -10.86 -0.89
CA ARG A 6 -1.09 -10.66 -0.47
C ARG A 6 -0.16 -10.63 -1.69
N ASN A 7 -0.35 -11.56 -2.62
CA ASN A 7 0.54 -11.70 -3.76
C ASN A 7 0.43 -10.50 -4.71
N ILE A 8 -0.76 -9.95 -4.89
CA ILE A 8 -0.97 -8.69 -5.64
C ILE A 8 -0.20 -7.55 -4.96
N ALA A 9 -0.30 -7.41 -3.64
CA ALA A 9 0.39 -6.35 -2.92
C ALA A 9 1.92 -6.47 -3.05
N VAL A 10 2.47 -7.68 -2.88
CA VAL A 10 3.92 -7.92 -3.00
C VAL A 10 4.39 -7.71 -4.45
N ARG A 11 3.69 -8.27 -5.45
CA ARG A 11 4.02 -8.07 -6.87
C ARG A 11 3.89 -6.61 -7.32
N SER A 12 3.11 -5.79 -6.64
CA SER A 12 2.97 -4.37 -6.99
C SER A 12 4.11 -3.50 -6.46
N CYS A 13 4.92 -4.01 -5.54
CA CYS A 13 6.12 -3.32 -5.04
C CYS A 13 7.16 -3.17 -6.17
N GLN A 14 7.74 -1.99 -6.31
CA GLN A 14 8.71 -1.68 -7.38
C GLN A 14 10.05 -2.41 -7.30
N TRP A 15 10.39 -2.96 -6.13
CA TRP A 15 11.66 -3.68 -5.92
C TRP A 15 11.52 -5.20 -6.00
N VAL A 16 10.31 -5.71 -6.22
CA VAL A 16 10.07 -7.15 -6.34
C VAL A 16 10.16 -7.53 -7.81
N ASP A 17 10.93 -8.55 -8.20
CA ASP A 17 10.89 -9.02 -9.60
C ASP A 17 9.87 -10.13 -9.79
N GLU A 18 9.88 -11.10 -8.88
CA GLU A 18 9.02 -12.28 -8.89
C GLU A 18 8.44 -12.56 -7.50
N VAL A 19 7.25 -13.17 -7.46
CA VAL A 19 6.64 -13.68 -6.22
C VAL A 19 6.39 -15.16 -6.39
N VAL A 20 7.06 -15.95 -5.54
CA VAL A 20 6.96 -17.41 -5.51
C VAL A 20 5.94 -17.83 -4.44
N ASP A 21 4.96 -18.61 -4.84
CA ASP A 21 3.89 -19.11 -3.98
C ASP A 21 4.23 -20.49 -3.38
N GLY A 22 3.54 -20.86 -2.30
CA GLY A 22 3.68 -22.19 -1.69
C GLY A 22 4.95 -22.43 -0.87
N ILE A 23 5.69 -21.37 -0.53
CA ILE A 23 6.87 -21.47 0.34
C ILE A 23 6.46 -21.81 1.79
N PRO A 24 7.02 -22.87 2.41
CA PRO A 24 6.75 -23.23 3.80
C PRO A 24 7.19 -22.12 4.78
N TYR A 25 6.42 -21.93 5.85
CA TYR A 25 6.69 -20.86 6.81
C TYR A 25 7.88 -21.14 7.74
N TRP A 26 8.10 -22.39 8.17
CA TRP A 26 9.07 -22.75 9.21
C TRP A 26 10.28 -23.56 8.74
N ASP A 27 10.36 -23.87 7.45
CA ASP A 27 11.34 -24.78 6.89
C ASP A 27 11.92 -24.18 5.60
N THR A 28 12.49 -22.96 5.72
CA THR A 28 13.27 -22.37 4.63
C THR A 28 14.59 -23.14 4.52
N GLU A 29 14.53 -24.25 3.78
CA GLU A 29 15.63 -25.19 3.66
C GLU A 29 16.64 -24.74 2.61
N LEU A 30 17.90 -25.16 2.78
CA LEU A 30 18.99 -24.81 1.86
C LEU A 30 18.72 -25.24 0.41
N PHE A 31 17.99 -26.36 0.21
CA PHE A 31 17.71 -26.86 -1.13
C PHE A 31 16.85 -25.86 -1.94
N MET A 32 15.95 -25.13 -1.27
CA MET A 32 15.09 -24.14 -1.94
C MET A 32 15.90 -22.99 -2.51
N MET A 33 16.98 -22.58 -1.82
CA MET A 33 17.87 -21.54 -2.31
C MET A 33 18.58 -21.97 -3.59
N LYS A 34 18.96 -23.25 -3.68
CA LYS A 34 19.58 -23.81 -4.88
C LYS A 34 18.60 -23.88 -6.04
N ASP A 35 17.38 -24.35 -5.79
CA ASP A 35 16.35 -24.54 -6.82
C ASP A 35 15.83 -23.20 -7.36
N LEU A 36 15.75 -22.18 -6.51
CA LEU A 36 15.33 -20.82 -6.87
C LEU A 36 16.51 -19.92 -7.26
N HIS A 37 17.74 -20.44 -7.28
CA HIS A 37 18.96 -19.69 -7.60
C HIS A 37 19.14 -18.42 -6.75
N ILE A 38 18.91 -18.52 -5.43
CA ILE A 38 19.02 -17.42 -4.47
C ILE A 38 20.42 -17.39 -3.85
N ASP A 39 21.10 -16.26 -3.95
CA ASP A 39 22.42 -16.04 -3.35
C ASP A 39 22.36 -15.78 -1.84
N TYR A 40 21.36 -15.03 -1.38
CA TYR A 40 21.16 -14.71 0.03
C TYR A 40 19.70 -14.38 0.37
N VAL A 41 19.33 -14.60 1.63
CA VAL A 41 18.01 -14.30 2.20
C VAL A 41 18.12 -13.04 3.07
N VAL A 42 17.12 -12.18 3.00
CA VAL A 42 17.05 -10.92 3.77
C VAL A 42 15.85 -10.95 4.72
N HIS A 43 16.08 -10.70 6.02
CA HIS A 43 15.02 -10.45 7.01
C HIS A 43 15.32 -9.26 7.91
N GLY A 44 14.31 -8.84 8.67
CA GLY A 44 14.47 -7.91 9.79
C GLY A 44 15.31 -8.51 10.92
N ASP A 45 15.62 -7.67 11.91
CA ASP A 45 16.39 -8.00 13.11
C ASP A 45 15.57 -8.65 14.24
N ASP A 46 14.33 -9.07 13.94
CA ASP A 46 13.44 -9.72 14.89
C ASP A 46 13.96 -11.10 15.33
N ILE A 47 13.86 -11.38 16.64
CA ILE A 47 14.22 -12.68 17.22
C ILE A 47 13.23 -13.75 16.73
N SER A 48 13.73 -14.68 15.93
CA SER A 48 12.94 -15.75 15.32
C SER A 48 13.34 -17.12 15.88
N LEU A 49 12.91 -17.43 17.10
CA LEU A 49 13.24 -18.69 17.78
C LEU A 49 12.07 -19.68 17.76
N ASN A 50 12.37 -20.92 17.43
CA ASN A 50 11.45 -22.03 17.62
C ASN A 50 11.33 -22.34 19.12
N THR A 51 10.12 -22.19 19.65
CA THR A 51 9.86 -22.34 21.10
C THR A 51 10.02 -23.76 21.64
N LYS A 52 10.09 -24.77 20.76
CA LYS A 52 10.29 -26.18 21.14
C LYS A 52 11.75 -26.60 21.08
N THR A 53 12.50 -26.12 20.09
CA THR A 53 13.90 -26.52 19.86
C THR A 53 14.91 -25.50 20.36
N GLY A 54 14.50 -24.24 20.55
CA GLY A 54 15.38 -23.13 20.89
C GLY A 54 16.24 -22.62 19.72
N ASN A 55 16.12 -23.23 18.53
CA ASN A 55 16.90 -22.85 17.35
C ASN A 55 16.24 -21.70 16.58
N ASN A 56 17.05 -20.94 15.84
CA ASN A 56 16.55 -19.90 14.95
C ASN A 56 15.80 -20.52 13.75
N SER A 57 14.68 -19.92 13.31
CA SER A 57 13.93 -20.34 12.12
C SER A 57 14.76 -20.37 10.84
N TYR A 58 15.81 -19.55 10.78
CA TYR A 58 16.71 -19.41 9.64
C TYR A 58 18.09 -20.02 9.92
N GLN A 59 18.21 -20.91 10.92
CA GLN A 59 19.52 -21.42 11.36
C GLN A 59 20.33 -22.02 10.21
N ALA A 60 19.72 -22.84 9.35
CA ALA A 60 20.40 -23.44 8.21
C ALA A 60 20.97 -22.37 7.24
N ILE A 61 20.19 -21.32 6.98
CA ILE A 61 20.58 -20.19 6.11
C ILE A 61 21.69 -19.34 6.74
N ILE A 62 21.62 -19.13 8.06
CA ILE A 62 22.64 -18.43 8.84
C ILE A 62 23.96 -19.22 8.82
N ASP A 63 23.91 -20.52 9.09
CA ASP A 63 25.08 -21.41 9.12
C ASP A 63 25.76 -21.50 7.74
N ALA A 64 24.96 -21.40 6.66
CA ALA A 64 25.46 -21.32 5.29
C ALA A 64 26.05 -19.95 4.90
N GLY A 65 25.99 -18.95 5.79
CA GLY A 65 26.48 -17.59 5.52
C GLY A 65 25.62 -16.81 4.51
N MET A 66 24.40 -17.27 4.24
CA MET A 66 23.49 -16.72 3.23
C MET A 66 22.50 -15.70 3.81
N MET A 67 22.59 -15.38 5.11
CA MET A 67 21.65 -14.48 5.77
C MET A 67 22.13 -13.02 5.76
N LYS A 68 21.24 -12.09 5.41
CA LYS A 68 21.41 -10.64 5.56
C LYS A 68 20.30 -10.07 6.44
N VAL A 69 20.66 -9.15 7.32
CA VAL A 69 19.73 -8.51 8.25
C VAL A 69 19.60 -7.03 7.89
N VAL A 70 18.37 -6.54 7.84
CA VAL A 70 18.05 -5.13 7.65
C VAL A 70 17.35 -4.57 8.88
N PRO A 71 17.60 -3.29 9.24
CA PRO A 71 16.93 -2.69 10.38
C PRO A 71 15.43 -2.52 10.13
N ARG A 72 14.65 -2.52 11.21
CA ARG A 72 13.22 -2.23 11.17
C ARG A 72 12.97 -0.80 10.66
N THR A 73 11.88 -0.63 9.90
CA THR A 73 11.41 0.69 9.48
C THR A 73 10.78 1.45 10.64
N ASP A 74 11.30 2.63 10.94
CA ASP A 74 10.79 3.50 12.01
C ASP A 74 9.39 4.05 11.72
N GLY A 75 8.55 4.09 12.76
CA GLY A 75 7.24 4.76 12.73
C GLY A 75 6.13 3.99 12.03
N VAL A 76 6.31 2.68 11.76
CA VAL A 76 5.24 1.85 11.23
C VAL A 76 5.32 0.41 11.77
N SER A 77 4.18 -0.13 12.18
CA SER A 77 4.04 -1.56 12.49
C SER A 77 2.60 -2.01 12.28
N THR A 78 2.40 -3.30 12.01
CA THR A 78 1.05 -3.87 11.87
C THR A 78 0.25 -3.71 13.16
N THR A 79 0.87 -3.89 14.33
CA THR A 79 0.22 -3.71 15.63
C THR A 79 -0.27 -2.27 15.82
N ASP A 80 0.55 -1.29 15.45
CA ASP A 80 0.16 0.13 15.55
C ASP A 80 -0.99 0.46 14.58
N ILE A 81 -0.90 0.02 13.32
CA ILE A 81 -1.98 0.22 12.34
C ILE A 81 -3.28 -0.45 12.81
N ILE A 82 -3.21 -1.68 13.35
CA ILE A 82 -4.39 -2.36 13.92
C ILE A 82 -4.95 -1.54 15.08
N TYR A 83 -4.10 -1.06 16.00
CA TYR A 83 -4.56 -0.20 17.09
C TYR A 83 -5.30 1.04 16.58
N ARG A 84 -4.78 1.69 15.53
CA ARG A 84 -5.43 2.83 14.88
C ARG A 84 -6.79 2.48 14.28
N MET A 85 -6.89 1.33 13.59
CA MET A 85 -8.15 0.81 13.04
C MET A 85 -9.19 0.49 14.13
N MET A 86 -8.74 -0.04 15.27
CA MET A 86 -9.60 -0.44 16.39
C MET A 86 -10.05 0.74 17.25
N ASN A 87 -9.29 1.84 17.24
CA ASN A 87 -9.54 3.02 18.06
C ASN A 87 -9.74 4.31 17.22
N PRO A 88 -10.72 4.33 16.29
CA PRO A 88 -10.91 5.42 15.34
C PRO A 88 -11.45 6.72 15.96
N GLN A 89 -11.59 6.81 17.28
CA GLN A 89 -11.96 8.03 18.01
C GLN A 89 -10.87 8.49 19.00
N SER A 90 -9.78 7.73 19.13
CA SER A 90 -8.70 8.07 20.07
C SER A 90 -7.94 9.31 19.61
N LYS A 91 -7.75 10.30 20.49
CA LYS A 91 -6.89 11.46 20.19
C LYS A 91 -5.42 11.06 20.03
N GLU A 92 -5.00 9.97 20.68
CA GLU A 92 -3.67 9.38 20.50
C GLU A 92 -3.41 8.86 19.08
N HIS A 93 -4.44 8.78 18.25
CA HIS A 93 -4.29 8.45 16.84
C HIS A 93 -3.43 9.49 16.11
N TRP A 94 -3.58 10.77 16.45
CA TRP A 94 -2.89 11.89 15.80
C TRP A 94 -1.78 12.51 16.66
N GLU A 95 -1.67 12.09 17.92
CA GLU A 95 -0.72 12.61 18.89
C GLU A 95 0.42 11.60 19.17
N GLY A 96 1.67 12.01 18.94
CA GLY A 96 2.88 11.24 19.29
C GLY A 96 3.75 10.78 18.12
N LEU A 97 4.89 10.14 18.41
CA LEU A 97 5.87 9.61 17.44
C LEU A 97 5.41 8.31 16.73
N LYS A 98 4.10 8.04 16.68
CA LYS A 98 3.57 6.77 16.14
C LYS A 98 3.54 6.73 14.61
N HIS A 99 3.56 7.90 13.94
CA HIS A 99 3.62 7.97 12.49
C HIS A 99 5.05 8.05 11.97
N ALA A 100 5.29 7.45 10.81
CA ALA A 100 6.54 7.59 10.10
C ALA A 100 6.77 9.05 9.67
N ASN A 101 7.88 9.64 10.10
CA ASN A 101 8.30 10.96 9.61
C ASN A 101 8.59 10.89 8.11
N LEU A 102 8.01 11.81 7.34
CA LEU A 102 8.37 12.02 5.95
C LEU A 102 9.58 12.94 5.88
N SER A 103 10.65 12.50 5.22
CA SER A 103 11.85 13.30 4.98
C SER A 103 12.21 13.27 3.50
N ILE A 104 13.00 14.26 3.06
CA ILE A 104 13.52 14.32 1.68
C ILE A 104 14.30 13.05 1.35
N ASP A 105 15.06 12.51 2.31
CA ASP A 105 15.84 11.28 2.11
C ASP A 105 14.96 10.07 1.82
N LYS A 106 13.83 9.93 2.56
CA LYS A 106 12.87 8.86 2.32
C LYS A 106 12.17 9.01 0.97
N ILE A 107 11.77 10.24 0.61
CA ILE A 107 11.16 10.52 -0.69
C ILE A 107 12.13 10.13 -1.81
N ARG A 108 13.39 10.58 -1.75
CA ARG A 108 14.42 10.22 -2.73
C ARG A 108 14.62 8.71 -2.84
N LEU A 109 14.73 8.02 -1.70
CA LEU A 109 14.90 6.57 -1.67
C LEU A 109 13.77 5.84 -2.43
N PHE A 110 12.53 6.31 -2.29
CA PHE A 110 11.36 5.69 -2.91
C PHE A 110 11.07 6.20 -4.33
N SER A 111 11.58 7.37 -4.69
CA SER A 111 11.38 7.97 -6.01
C SER A 111 12.48 7.64 -7.03
N ASN A 112 13.62 7.09 -6.59
CA ASN A 112 14.79 6.89 -7.46
C ASN A 112 14.54 6.01 -8.70
N ASN A 113 13.62 5.05 -8.61
CA ASN A 113 13.30 4.14 -9.72
C ASN A 113 12.11 4.62 -10.55
N LYS A 114 11.61 5.83 -10.29
CA LYS A 114 10.47 6.39 -11.01
C LYS A 114 10.88 6.93 -12.36
N LYS A 115 10.04 6.68 -13.36
CA LYS A 115 10.23 7.21 -14.69
C LYS A 115 10.15 8.73 -14.67
N GLU A 116 11.05 9.39 -15.39
CA GLU A 116 10.93 10.83 -15.67
C GLU A 116 9.96 11.08 -16.81
N ARG A 117 9.20 12.16 -16.72
CA ARG A 117 8.20 12.53 -17.72
C ARG A 117 8.86 13.06 -18.99
N THR A 118 8.40 12.58 -20.14
CA THR A 118 8.77 13.08 -21.47
C THR A 118 7.58 13.74 -22.19
N PRO A 119 7.82 14.61 -23.18
CA PRO A 119 6.73 15.20 -23.97
C PRO A 119 5.92 14.19 -24.80
N GLN A 120 6.44 12.99 -25.03
CA GLN A 120 5.76 11.91 -25.76
C GLN A 120 4.85 11.08 -24.86
N ASP A 121 4.92 11.29 -23.54
CA ASP A 121 4.15 10.49 -22.61
C ASP A 121 2.66 10.83 -22.66
N LYS A 122 1.86 9.77 -22.77
CA LYS A 122 0.42 9.85 -22.53
C LYS A 122 0.19 9.81 -21.02
N VAL A 123 -0.34 10.89 -20.47
CA VAL A 123 -0.46 11.13 -19.04
C VAL A 123 -1.83 10.71 -18.52
N ILE A 124 -1.79 9.82 -17.54
CA ILE A 124 -2.97 9.35 -16.81
C ILE A 124 -2.94 10.01 -15.43
N TYR A 125 -4.08 10.54 -15.02
CA TYR A 125 -4.28 11.07 -13.68
C TYR A 125 -5.33 10.26 -12.93
N ILE A 126 -5.04 9.95 -11.67
CA ILE A 126 -5.98 9.33 -10.75
C ILE A 126 -5.78 9.96 -9.37
N ASP A 127 -6.86 10.25 -8.66
CA ASP A 127 -6.79 10.81 -7.31
C ASP A 127 -7.69 10.09 -6.32
N GLY A 128 -7.36 10.26 -5.04
CA GLY A 128 -8.04 9.55 -3.98
C GLY A 128 -7.43 9.70 -2.60
N SER A 129 -8.14 9.14 -1.62
CA SER A 129 -7.61 9.03 -0.26
C SER A 129 -6.42 8.07 -0.17
N PHE A 130 -6.48 6.94 -0.90
CA PHE A 130 -5.50 5.85 -0.87
C PHE A 130 -5.06 5.43 0.54
N ASP A 131 -6.00 5.52 1.48
CA ASP A 131 -5.80 5.07 2.85
C ASP A 131 -5.77 3.54 2.88
N LEU A 132 -4.84 2.97 3.66
CA LEU A 132 -4.62 1.53 3.75
C LEU A 132 -4.53 0.83 2.38
N LEU A 133 -3.53 1.18 1.55
CA LEU A 133 -3.34 0.58 0.22
C LEU A 133 -3.50 -0.95 0.22
N HIS A 134 -4.26 -1.45 -0.75
CA HIS A 134 -4.73 -2.83 -0.78
C HIS A 134 -4.92 -3.31 -2.22
N ALA A 135 -5.19 -4.61 -2.41
CA ALA A 135 -5.28 -5.25 -3.73
C ALA A 135 -6.15 -4.48 -4.74
N GLY A 136 -7.31 -3.96 -4.32
CA GLY A 136 -8.15 -3.14 -5.19
C GLY A 136 -7.48 -1.85 -5.72
N HIS A 137 -6.68 -1.16 -4.90
CA HIS A 137 -5.92 0.01 -5.36
C HIS A 137 -4.80 -0.41 -6.32
N TYR A 138 -4.07 -1.48 -6.00
CA TYR A 138 -2.98 -1.96 -6.85
C TYR A 138 -3.47 -2.37 -8.25
N GLU A 139 -4.59 -3.09 -8.35
CA GLU A 139 -5.18 -3.44 -9.64
C GLU A 139 -5.75 -2.24 -10.38
N LEU A 140 -6.30 -1.26 -9.66
CA LEU A 140 -6.73 0.00 -10.26
C LEU A 140 -5.55 0.74 -10.87
N PHE A 141 -4.42 0.87 -10.16
CA PHE A 141 -3.21 1.50 -10.69
C PHE A 141 -2.62 0.73 -11.86
N ARG A 142 -2.60 -0.62 -11.80
CA ARG A 142 -2.14 -1.47 -12.91
C ARG A 142 -2.95 -1.21 -14.18
N LYS A 143 -4.28 -1.25 -14.08
CA LYS A 143 -5.19 -0.98 -15.20
C LYS A 143 -5.12 0.46 -15.69
N ALA A 144 -4.97 1.44 -14.79
CA ALA A 144 -4.79 2.85 -15.16
C ALA A 144 -3.48 3.06 -15.92
N HIS A 145 -2.39 2.44 -15.47
CA HIS A 145 -1.09 2.50 -16.13
C HIS A 145 -1.13 1.92 -17.56
N GLU A 146 -1.95 0.90 -17.83
CA GLU A 146 -2.14 0.34 -19.19
C GLU A 146 -2.79 1.32 -20.19
N LEU A 147 -3.42 2.41 -19.71
CA LEU A 147 -4.09 3.38 -20.58
C LEU A 147 -3.14 4.42 -21.21
N GLY A 148 -1.87 4.44 -20.81
CA GLY A 148 -0.86 5.31 -21.37
C GLY A 148 0.53 4.97 -20.87
N THR A 149 1.38 5.98 -20.66
CA THR A 149 2.81 5.74 -20.43
C THR A 149 3.37 6.50 -19.23
N TYR A 150 2.53 7.29 -18.54
CA TYR A 150 2.92 8.03 -17.34
C TYR A 150 1.74 8.21 -16.38
N LEU A 151 1.74 7.50 -15.26
CA LEU A 151 0.68 7.56 -14.25
C LEU A 151 1.04 8.54 -13.12
N ILE A 152 0.21 9.58 -12.98
CA ILE A 152 0.25 10.54 -11.88
C ILE A 152 -0.87 10.21 -10.90
N VAL A 153 -0.52 10.06 -9.62
CA VAL A 153 -1.48 9.80 -8.55
C VAL A 153 -1.59 11.00 -7.60
N GLY A 154 -2.77 11.62 -7.54
CA GLY A 154 -3.08 12.68 -6.58
C GLY A 154 -3.53 12.13 -5.23
N VAL A 155 -2.87 12.54 -4.15
CA VAL A 155 -3.21 12.09 -2.79
C VAL A 155 -3.77 13.24 -1.96
N TYR A 156 -4.98 13.06 -1.44
CA TYR A 156 -5.68 14.10 -0.67
C TYR A 156 -5.00 14.40 0.67
N GLU A 157 -5.20 15.62 1.19
CA GLU A 157 -4.82 16.00 2.56
C GLU A 157 -5.62 15.21 3.61
N ASP A 158 -5.02 15.04 4.80
CA ASP A 158 -5.64 14.30 5.91
C ASP A 158 -6.96 14.96 6.35
N HIS A 159 -6.99 16.29 6.46
CA HIS A 159 -8.21 17.03 6.82
C HIS A 159 -9.30 16.86 5.76
N THR A 160 -8.94 16.85 4.47
CA THR A 160 -9.90 16.68 3.38
C THR A 160 -10.57 15.33 3.47
N ILE A 161 -9.83 14.28 3.82
CA ILE A 161 -10.40 12.94 4.02
C ILE A 161 -11.29 12.89 5.26
N ASN A 162 -10.84 13.53 6.34
CA ASN A 162 -11.57 13.60 7.59
C ASN A 162 -12.94 14.30 7.43
N GLU A 163 -13.01 15.37 6.63
CA GLU A 163 -14.25 16.13 6.41
C GLU A 163 -15.41 15.28 5.87
N TYR A 164 -15.13 14.30 5.00
CA TYR A 164 -16.19 13.45 4.42
C TYR A 164 -16.27 12.04 4.99
N LYS A 165 -15.20 11.49 5.56
CA LYS A 165 -15.24 10.17 6.23
C LYS A 165 -15.50 10.27 7.74
N GLY A 166 -15.17 11.40 8.35
CA GLY A 166 -15.25 11.64 9.79
C GLY A 166 -14.30 10.77 10.61
N MET A 167 -14.55 10.76 11.93
CA MET A 167 -13.78 9.98 12.91
C MET A 167 -12.28 10.32 12.83
N ASN A 168 -11.41 9.33 12.93
CA ASN A 168 -9.96 9.47 12.73
C ASN A 168 -9.50 8.99 11.35
N TYR A 169 -10.36 9.05 10.33
CA TYR A 169 -9.86 8.87 8.97
C TYR A 169 -9.04 10.08 8.52
N PRO A 170 -7.98 9.88 7.70
CA PRO A 170 -7.43 8.59 7.28
C PRO A 170 -6.64 7.89 8.40
N ILE A 171 -6.57 6.56 8.37
CA ILE A 171 -5.79 5.75 9.34
C ILE A 171 -4.29 5.99 9.16
N LEU A 172 -3.85 6.15 7.91
CA LEU A 172 -2.50 6.54 7.56
C LEU A 172 -2.47 8.02 7.21
N ASN A 173 -1.51 8.75 7.78
CA ASN A 173 -1.33 10.16 7.45
C ASN A 173 -0.83 10.35 6.01
N ILE A 174 -0.80 11.58 5.53
CA ILE A 174 -0.38 11.87 4.15
C ILE A 174 1.03 11.36 3.84
N GLY A 175 1.98 11.45 4.78
CA GLY A 175 3.34 10.96 4.60
C GLY A 175 3.42 9.45 4.40
N GLU A 176 2.71 8.68 5.23
CA GLU A 176 2.62 7.22 5.14
C GLU A 176 1.96 6.79 3.82
N ARG A 177 0.91 7.52 3.40
CA ARG A 177 0.22 7.27 2.12
C ARG A 177 1.10 7.58 0.92
N VAL A 178 1.83 8.70 0.93
CA VAL A 178 2.81 9.06 -0.11
C VAL A 178 3.88 7.97 -0.25
N MET A 179 4.47 7.51 0.86
CA MET A 179 5.48 6.46 0.82
C MET A 179 4.93 5.14 0.26
N SER A 180 3.68 4.81 0.63
CA SER A 180 3.00 3.61 0.12
C SER A 180 2.73 3.71 -1.40
N LEU A 181 2.33 4.89 -1.89
CA LEU A 181 2.13 5.14 -3.33
C LEU A 181 3.45 5.08 -4.09
N LEU A 182 4.52 5.71 -3.59
CA LEU A 182 5.83 5.67 -4.23
C LEU A 182 6.41 4.26 -4.30
N ALA A 183 6.08 3.36 -3.37
CA ALA A 183 6.51 1.96 -3.43
C ALA A 183 5.85 1.16 -4.57
N CYS A 184 4.72 1.64 -5.12
CA CYS A 184 3.98 0.95 -6.18
C CYS A 184 4.67 1.11 -7.54
N ARG A 185 4.93 0.01 -8.25
CA ARG A 185 5.63 0.02 -9.55
C ARG A 185 4.89 0.72 -10.67
N TYR A 186 3.56 0.77 -10.60
CA TYR A 186 2.72 1.32 -11.67
C TYR A 186 2.62 2.84 -11.61
N ILE A 187 3.08 3.46 -10.52
CA ILE A 187 2.96 4.89 -10.27
C ILE A 187 4.29 5.55 -10.60
N ASP A 188 4.25 6.54 -11.48
CA ASP A 188 5.42 7.32 -11.91
C ASP A 188 5.59 8.60 -11.10
N ASN A 189 4.48 9.23 -10.70
CA ASN A 189 4.52 10.48 -9.94
C ASN A 189 3.37 10.58 -8.93
N VAL A 190 3.58 11.35 -7.86
CA VAL A 190 2.59 11.59 -6.80
C VAL A 190 2.42 13.08 -6.57
N ILE A 191 1.18 13.58 -6.64
CA ILE A 191 0.84 14.94 -6.22
C ILE A 191 0.39 14.91 -4.77
N ILE A 192 1.21 15.46 -3.88
CA ILE A 192 0.91 15.58 -2.46
C ILE A 192 -0.07 16.73 -2.24
N GLY A 193 -1.17 16.47 -1.53
CA GLY A 193 -2.19 17.49 -1.24
C GLY A 193 -3.04 17.83 -2.46
N ALA A 194 -3.36 16.83 -3.28
CA ALA A 194 -4.20 17.03 -4.45
C ALA A 194 -5.63 17.45 -4.06
N PRO A 195 -6.29 18.34 -4.84
CA PRO A 195 -7.70 18.62 -4.65
C PRO A 195 -8.56 17.39 -4.95
N ARG A 196 -9.80 17.37 -4.47
CA ARG A 196 -10.77 16.33 -4.85
C ARG A 196 -11.26 16.59 -6.27
N GLY A 197 -10.97 15.64 -7.16
CA GLY A 197 -11.26 15.75 -8.57
C GLY A 197 -10.26 16.61 -9.32
N VAL A 198 -10.68 17.10 -10.48
CA VAL A 198 -9.78 17.74 -11.43
C VAL A 198 -10.45 18.95 -12.08
N THR A 199 -9.68 20.02 -12.23
CA THR A 199 -10.09 21.24 -12.92
C THR A 199 -9.49 21.33 -14.31
N SER A 200 -10.07 22.15 -15.17
CA SER A 200 -9.57 22.42 -16.52
C SER A 200 -8.17 23.03 -16.49
N GLU A 201 -7.88 23.89 -15.50
CA GLU A 201 -6.54 24.45 -15.28
C GLU A 201 -5.52 23.34 -14.97
N MET A 202 -5.89 22.39 -14.10
CA MET A 202 -5.03 21.27 -13.75
C MET A 202 -4.77 20.37 -14.96
N ILE A 203 -5.82 20.05 -15.73
CA ILE A 203 -5.73 19.26 -16.97
C ILE A 203 -4.75 19.91 -17.96
N GLU A 204 -4.84 21.21 -18.16
CA GLU A 204 -4.00 21.94 -19.12
C GLU A 204 -2.56 22.07 -18.62
N LYS A 205 -2.35 22.53 -17.38
CA LYS A 205 -1.02 22.73 -16.80
C LYS A 205 -0.23 21.42 -16.70
N MET A 206 -0.92 20.35 -16.35
CA MET A 206 -0.31 19.03 -16.21
C MET A 206 -0.35 18.21 -17.49
N HIS A 207 -0.97 18.72 -18.56
CA HIS A 207 -1.24 18.01 -19.82
C HIS A 207 -1.75 16.59 -19.56
N ILE A 208 -2.88 16.49 -18.87
CA ILE A 208 -3.53 15.21 -18.55
C ILE A 208 -4.33 14.74 -19.76
N ASP A 209 -4.05 13.53 -20.25
CA ASP A 209 -4.74 12.94 -21.40
C ASP A 209 -5.93 12.07 -20.98
N VAL A 210 -5.84 11.42 -19.82
CA VAL A 210 -6.89 10.55 -19.28
C VAL A 210 -7.02 10.76 -17.78
N VAL A 211 -8.25 10.91 -17.31
CA VAL A 211 -8.57 10.92 -15.88
C VAL A 211 -9.27 9.62 -15.53
N VAL A 212 -8.73 8.87 -14.59
CA VAL A 212 -9.24 7.58 -14.16
C VAL A 212 -9.88 7.71 -12.79
N HIS A 213 -11.07 7.14 -12.64
CA HIS A 213 -11.71 6.93 -11.35
C HIS A 213 -12.01 5.44 -11.15
N GLY A 214 -11.82 4.95 -9.92
CA GLY A 214 -12.25 3.60 -9.57
C GLY A 214 -13.77 3.49 -9.58
N LYS A 215 -14.32 2.37 -10.04
CA LYS A 215 -15.76 2.14 -10.00
C LYS A 215 -16.27 2.19 -8.56
N CYS A 216 -17.26 3.05 -8.30
CA CYS A 216 -17.94 3.16 -7.02
C CYS A 216 -19.45 2.95 -7.21
N ASP A 217 -20.09 2.32 -6.24
CA ASP A 217 -21.54 2.13 -6.26
C ASP A 217 -22.26 3.49 -6.37
N ASN A 218 -23.26 3.57 -7.25
CA ASN A 218 -24.06 4.76 -7.53
C ASN A 218 -23.30 5.99 -8.09
N GLY A 219 -22.07 5.81 -8.58
CA GLY A 219 -21.31 6.91 -9.21
C GLY A 219 -20.89 8.02 -8.24
N VAL A 220 -20.84 7.72 -6.93
CA VAL A 220 -20.39 8.66 -5.90
C VAL A 220 -18.98 9.15 -6.22
N GLY A 221 -18.78 10.47 -6.17
CA GLY A 221 -17.50 11.10 -6.47
C GLY A 221 -17.36 11.56 -7.92
N LYS A 222 -18.24 11.13 -8.83
CA LYS A 222 -18.21 11.56 -10.24
C LYS A 222 -18.44 13.07 -10.40
N GLU A 223 -19.13 13.69 -9.45
CA GLU A 223 -19.41 15.12 -9.41
C GLU A 223 -18.15 16.01 -9.36
N TYR A 224 -17.02 15.47 -8.91
CA TYR A 224 -15.74 16.21 -8.84
C TYR A 224 -14.98 16.20 -10.18
N TYR A 225 -15.48 15.52 -11.21
CA TYR A 225 -14.79 15.32 -12.49
C TYR A 225 -15.53 15.93 -13.69
N ASN A 226 -16.42 16.90 -13.47
CA ASN A 226 -17.20 17.52 -14.54
C ASN A 226 -16.32 18.03 -15.69
N ASP A 227 -15.22 18.71 -15.39
CA ASP A 227 -14.28 19.24 -16.40
C ASP A 227 -13.66 18.12 -17.26
N ALA A 228 -13.31 16.98 -16.66
CA ALA A 228 -12.79 15.83 -17.38
C ALA A 228 -13.87 15.11 -18.20
N ILE A 229 -15.10 15.08 -17.70
CA ILE A 229 -16.27 14.51 -18.40
C ILE A 229 -16.61 15.37 -19.62
N GLU A 230 -16.66 16.70 -19.47
CA GLU A 230 -16.90 17.65 -20.55
C GLU A 230 -15.83 17.56 -21.64
N LYS A 231 -14.55 17.44 -21.25
CA LYS A 231 -13.42 17.23 -22.17
C LYS A 231 -13.33 15.79 -22.72
N LYS A 232 -14.22 14.87 -22.31
CA LYS A 232 -14.29 13.45 -22.74
C LYS A 232 -13.02 12.64 -22.46
N ILE A 233 -12.32 12.96 -21.38
CA ILE A 233 -11.10 12.26 -20.95
C ILE A 233 -11.30 11.45 -19.65
N TYR A 234 -12.49 11.51 -19.04
CA TYR A 234 -12.86 10.71 -17.87
C TYR A 234 -13.12 9.24 -18.24
N GLN A 235 -12.52 8.31 -17.48
CA GLN A 235 -12.74 6.88 -17.59
C GLN A 235 -12.97 6.26 -16.22
N GLU A 236 -13.97 5.38 -16.12
CA GLU A 236 -14.22 4.61 -14.92
C GLU A 236 -13.67 3.19 -15.10
N ILE A 237 -12.86 2.73 -14.14
CA ILE A 237 -12.21 1.42 -14.18
C ILE A 237 -12.70 0.56 -13.01
N ASP A 238 -13.19 -0.62 -13.35
CA ASP A 238 -13.47 -1.67 -12.38
C ASP A 238 -12.15 -2.37 -12.01
N SER A 239 -11.73 -2.27 -10.74
CA SER A 239 -10.53 -2.95 -10.25
C SER A 239 -10.70 -4.48 -10.25
N GLY A 240 -11.95 -4.98 -10.21
CA GLY A 240 -12.26 -6.40 -9.98
C GLY A 240 -12.30 -6.77 -8.49
N PHE A 241 -12.11 -5.80 -7.60
CA PHE A 241 -12.12 -5.98 -6.15
C PHE A 241 -13.17 -5.07 -5.51
N THR A 242 -13.95 -5.63 -4.58
CA THR A 242 -14.86 -4.85 -3.73
C THR A 242 -14.18 -4.34 -2.46
N LEU A 243 -12.93 -4.74 -2.22
CA LEU A 243 -12.19 -4.42 -1.00
C LEU A 243 -12.06 -2.91 -0.79
N THR A 244 -12.47 -2.44 0.37
CA THR A 244 -12.32 -1.05 0.82
C THR A 244 -11.57 -0.98 2.16
N ALA A 245 -11.11 0.21 2.55
CA ALA A 245 -10.54 0.44 3.88
C ALA A 245 -11.50 0.02 5.01
N ASN A 246 -12.81 0.28 4.87
CA ASN A 246 -13.82 -0.16 5.84
C ASN A 246 -13.90 -1.68 5.92
N GLU A 247 -13.90 -2.38 4.78
CA GLU A 247 -13.90 -3.86 4.77
C GLU A 247 -12.63 -4.43 5.41
N ILE A 248 -11.47 -3.80 5.24
CA ILE A 248 -10.24 -4.22 5.91
C ILE A 248 -10.40 -4.11 7.42
N ILE A 249 -10.92 -2.98 7.90
CA ILE A 249 -11.13 -2.72 9.33
C ILE A 249 -12.10 -3.75 9.92
N GLU A 250 -13.21 -4.05 9.24
CA GLU A 250 -14.15 -5.07 9.70
C GLU A 250 -13.52 -6.48 9.72
N ARG A 251 -12.75 -6.85 8.68
CA ARG A 251 -12.00 -8.13 8.66
C ARG A 251 -10.97 -8.22 9.78
N VAL A 252 -10.36 -7.10 10.20
CA VAL A 252 -9.40 -7.05 11.32
C VAL A 252 -10.14 -7.25 12.65
N LYS A 253 -11.23 -6.52 12.89
CA LYS A 253 -12.08 -6.66 14.08
C LYS A 253 -12.59 -8.09 14.27
N GLU A 254 -13.07 -8.72 13.21
CA GLU A 254 -13.54 -10.11 13.26
C GLU A 254 -12.42 -11.08 13.66
N ARG A 255 -11.21 -10.89 13.12
CA ARG A 255 -10.05 -11.75 13.43
C ARG A 255 -9.57 -11.57 14.86
N GLU A 256 -9.57 -10.35 15.39
CA GLU A 256 -9.20 -10.08 16.78
C GLU A 256 -10.16 -10.79 17.74
N LYS A 257 -11.48 -10.67 17.51
CA LYS A 257 -12.49 -11.40 18.30
C LYS A 257 -12.28 -12.91 18.27
N LEU A 258 -11.93 -13.48 17.11
CA LEU A 258 -11.61 -14.90 16.99
C LEU A 258 -10.33 -15.28 17.75
N PHE A 259 -9.32 -14.41 17.77
CA PHE A 259 -8.08 -14.62 18.52
C PHE A 259 -8.33 -14.63 20.04
N GLU A 260 -9.13 -13.70 20.55
CA GLU A 260 -9.56 -13.67 21.95
C GLU A 260 -10.31 -14.94 22.36
N ILE A 261 -11.24 -15.41 21.52
CA ILE A 261 -11.99 -16.66 21.73
C ILE A 261 -11.04 -17.87 21.76
N ARG A 262 -10.00 -17.91 20.92
CA ARG A 262 -9.02 -19.01 20.92
C ARG A 262 -8.13 -18.99 22.16
N ASN A 263 -7.71 -17.82 22.62
CA ASN A 263 -6.83 -17.69 23.77
C ASN A 263 -7.56 -17.97 25.10
N SER A 264 -8.80 -17.50 25.25
CA SER A 264 -9.64 -17.83 26.41
C SER A 264 -9.90 -19.34 26.54
N LYS A 265 -9.95 -20.08 25.43
CA LYS A 265 -10.04 -21.55 25.42
C LYS A 265 -8.74 -22.27 25.81
N LYS A 266 -7.58 -21.63 25.68
CA LYS A 266 -6.28 -22.18 26.11
C LYS A 266 -5.99 -21.91 27.59
N GLN A 267 -6.70 -20.97 28.21
CA GLN A 267 -6.58 -20.60 29.62
C GLN A 267 -7.58 -21.34 30.53
N ARG A 268 -8.35 -22.30 29.99
CA ARG A 268 -9.19 -23.24 30.73
C ARG A 268 -8.63 -24.64 30.60
#